data_AF-A0A661ZLD0-F1
#
_entry.id   AF-A0A661ZLD0-F1
#
_cell.length_a   1.000
_cell.length_b   1.000
_cell.length_c   1.000
_cell.angle_alpha   90.00
_cell.angle_beta   90.00
_cell.angle_gamma   90.00
#
_symmetry.space_group_name_H-M   'P 1'
#
loop_
_entity.id
_entity.type
_entity.pdbx_description
1 polymer ?
#
loop_
_entity_poly.entity_id
_entity_poly.type
_entity_poly.pdbx_seq_one_letter_code
_entity_poly.pdbx_strand_id
1 'polypeptide(L)'
;MLSFFKSNKYSPATINSTYYIRECSIHNVYDLNLILQPEKKGCSLIENTTIDLKIKNLPILDLSEKKINAVLKKPIYIYDNNELLKGHKVLFYKEDVEFYRFLLQFHFIDNQFFFATNKVSSSGMLSETEKGKIINQITNRYLGINWENHDGCSIMITDQNDSMLTTVDDVYFNVNYLSGGSIKDSLIKKYAGQTDQTDQKSDFENNVDKYF
;
A
#
# COMPACT_ATOMS: atom_id res chain seq x y z
N MET A 1 -9.69 26.74 -36.62
CA MET A 1 -8.57 25.76 -36.60
C MET A 1 -7.45 26.30 -35.73
N LEU A 2 -6.68 25.40 -35.10
CA LEU A 2 -5.48 25.58 -34.26
C LEU A 2 -5.80 25.69 -32.75
N SER A 3 -6.11 24.57 -32.09
CA SER A 3 -5.18 23.67 -31.35
C SER A 3 -4.63 24.33 -30.08
N PHE A 4 -5.20 24.03 -28.90
CA PHE A 4 -4.77 22.92 -28.02
C PHE A 4 -3.26 22.80 -27.90
N PHE A 5 -2.69 23.25 -26.78
CA PHE A 5 -1.74 22.52 -25.95
C PHE A 5 -1.79 23.10 -24.52
N LYS A 6 -2.43 22.38 -23.59
CA LYS A 6 -2.17 22.57 -22.16
C LYS A 6 -0.73 22.13 -21.93
N SER A 7 0.12 23.02 -21.44
CA SER A 7 1.45 22.64 -21.00
C SER A 7 1.34 21.68 -19.83
N ASN A 8 1.63 20.40 -20.07
CA ASN A 8 1.99 19.47 -19.01
C ASN A 8 3.24 20.02 -18.34
N LYS A 9 3.08 20.61 -17.15
CA LYS A 9 4.20 20.91 -16.26
C LYS A 9 4.76 19.59 -15.76
N TYR A 10 5.61 18.96 -16.56
CA TYR A 10 6.51 17.92 -16.07
C TYR A 10 7.35 18.53 -14.95
N SER A 11 7.17 18.03 -13.73
CA SER A 11 8.19 18.20 -12.69
C SER A 11 9.43 17.42 -13.11
N PRO A 12 10.64 17.94 -12.86
CA PRO A 12 11.87 17.30 -13.30
C PRO A 12 11.98 15.92 -12.67
N ALA A 13 12.40 14.94 -13.48
CA ALA A 13 12.76 13.61 -13.01
C ALA A 13 13.90 13.74 -11.98
N THR A 14 13.53 13.79 -10.71
CA THR A 14 14.48 13.63 -9.60
C THR A 14 15.07 12.23 -9.72
N ILE A 15 16.39 12.11 -9.64
CA ILE A 15 17.21 10.88 -9.75
C ILE A 15 16.71 9.68 -8.89
N ASN A 16 15.74 9.91 -8.00
CA ASN A 16 15.07 8.90 -7.17
C ASN A 16 13.71 8.40 -7.70
N SER A 17 13.19 8.88 -8.84
CA SER A 17 11.86 8.50 -9.35
C SER A 17 11.77 7.00 -9.63
N THR A 18 12.80 6.40 -10.23
CA THR A 18 12.86 4.96 -10.51
C THR A 18 12.80 4.12 -9.23
N TYR A 19 13.41 4.58 -8.14
CA TYR A 19 13.35 3.87 -6.86
C TYR A 19 11.89 3.77 -6.35
N TYR A 20 11.17 4.89 -6.28
CA TYR A 20 9.79 4.88 -5.79
C TYR A 20 8.81 4.17 -6.73
N ILE A 21 9.04 4.24 -8.04
CA ILE A 21 8.25 3.46 -9.00
C ILE A 21 8.44 1.95 -8.72
N ARG A 22 9.67 1.49 -8.46
CA ARG A 22 9.94 0.09 -8.11
C ARG A 22 9.37 -0.31 -6.75
N GLU A 23 9.39 0.59 -5.78
CA GLU A 23 8.84 0.33 -4.44
C GLU A 23 7.31 0.41 -4.40
N CYS A 24 6.65 0.97 -5.42
CA CYS A 24 5.20 1.07 -5.48
C CYS A 24 4.55 -0.31 -5.32
N SER A 25 3.53 -0.43 -4.47
CA SER A 25 2.84 -1.72 -4.28
C SER A 25 1.76 -2.01 -5.33
N ILE A 26 1.41 -1.03 -6.18
CA ILE A 26 0.36 -1.14 -7.20
C ILE A 26 0.84 -0.54 -8.51
N HIS A 27 1.21 -1.39 -9.46
CA HIS A 27 1.63 -0.96 -10.79
C HIS A 27 0.50 -1.06 -11.80
N ASN A 28 -0.37 -2.07 -11.68
CA ASN A 28 -1.43 -2.36 -12.64
C ASN A 28 -2.75 -2.79 -11.95
N VAL A 29 -3.73 -3.19 -12.75
CA VAL A 29 -5.05 -3.64 -12.28
C VAL A 29 -4.98 -4.99 -11.55
N TYR A 30 -4.05 -5.87 -11.94
CA TYR A 30 -3.84 -7.15 -11.25
C TYR A 30 -3.38 -6.93 -9.81
N ASP A 31 -2.37 -6.08 -9.58
CA ASP A 31 -1.90 -5.74 -8.23
C ASP A 31 -3.02 -5.12 -7.39
N LEU A 32 -3.81 -4.23 -7.98
CA LEU A 32 -4.98 -3.64 -7.33
C LEU A 32 -5.97 -4.73 -6.89
N ASN A 33 -6.30 -5.67 -7.77
CA ASN A 33 -7.26 -6.74 -7.47
C ASN A 33 -6.79 -7.67 -6.35
N LEU A 34 -5.47 -7.96 -6.27
CA LEU A 34 -4.89 -8.70 -5.16
C LEU A 34 -5.06 -7.96 -3.82
N ILE A 35 -4.83 -6.64 -3.81
CA ILE A 35 -4.95 -5.83 -2.59
C ILE A 35 -6.40 -5.65 -2.15
N LEU A 36 -7.35 -5.52 -3.09
CA LEU A 36 -8.77 -5.36 -2.76
C LEU A 36 -9.39 -6.63 -2.16
N GLN A 37 -8.72 -7.78 -2.30
CA GLN A 37 -9.15 -9.08 -1.79
C GLN A 37 -8.05 -9.72 -0.93
N PRO A 38 -7.70 -9.10 0.21
CA PRO A 38 -6.61 -9.63 1.03
C PRO A 38 -6.96 -11.05 1.47
N GLU A 39 -6.05 -11.98 1.19
CA GLU A 39 -6.27 -13.37 1.55
C GLU A 39 -6.38 -13.51 3.08
N LYS A 40 -7.46 -14.14 3.53
CA LYS A 40 -7.59 -14.55 4.93
C LYS A 40 -6.73 -15.77 5.26
N LYS A 41 -6.32 -16.53 4.24
CA LYS A 41 -5.60 -17.80 4.41
C LYS A 41 -4.14 -17.51 4.74
N GLY A 42 -3.60 -18.18 5.76
CA GLY A 42 -2.20 -18.00 6.19
C GLY A 42 -1.95 -16.83 7.15
N CYS A 43 -3.00 -16.11 7.59
CA CYS A 43 -2.88 -15.22 8.75
C CYS A 43 -2.85 -16.04 10.04
N SER A 44 -1.83 -15.82 10.89
CA SER A 44 -1.76 -16.38 12.24
C SER A 44 -2.84 -15.83 13.17
N LEU A 45 -3.31 -14.59 12.92
CA LEU A 45 -4.46 -14.00 13.60
C LEU A 45 -5.48 -13.45 12.62
N ILE A 46 -6.76 -13.69 12.88
CA ILE A 46 -7.87 -13.02 12.20
C ILE A 46 -8.89 -12.60 13.24
N GLU A 47 -9.01 -11.29 13.47
CA GLU A 47 -9.90 -10.74 14.50
C GLU A 47 -10.70 -9.54 13.99
N ASN A 48 -11.80 -9.26 14.70
CA ASN A 48 -12.58 -8.04 14.52
C ASN A 48 -12.36 -7.10 15.70
N THR A 49 -12.46 -5.80 15.46
CA THR A 49 -12.39 -4.77 16.51
C THR A 49 -13.55 -3.79 16.39
N THR A 50 -13.97 -3.25 17.54
CA THR A 50 -14.92 -2.12 17.62
C THR A 50 -14.21 -0.76 17.53
N ILE A 51 -12.87 -0.75 17.53
CA ILE A 51 -12.05 0.45 17.45
C ILE A 51 -11.80 0.78 15.98
N ASP A 52 -12.15 1.99 15.55
CA ASP A 52 -11.83 2.45 14.20
C ASP A 52 -10.31 2.42 13.95
N LEU A 53 -9.92 1.80 12.84
CA LEU A 53 -8.52 1.74 12.44
C LEU A 53 -8.01 3.12 12.02
N LYS A 54 -6.77 3.43 12.40
CA LYS A 54 -6.17 4.76 12.20
C LYS A 54 -4.76 4.68 11.64
N ILE A 55 -4.43 5.60 10.73
CA ILE A 55 -3.06 5.87 10.29
C ILE A 55 -2.68 7.24 10.82
N LYS A 56 -1.62 7.32 11.63
CA LYS A 56 -1.17 8.58 12.27
C LYS A 56 -2.31 9.32 12.99
N ASN A 57 -3.14 8.57 13.71
CA ASN A 57 -4.33 9.04 14.44
C ASN A 57 -5.47 9.59 13.57
N LEU A 58 -5.38 9.47 12.25
CA LEU A 58 -6.48 9.76 11.32
C LEU A 58 -7.26 8.48 11.03
N PRO A 59 -8.60 8.45 11.18
CA PRO A 59 -9.39 7.30 10.77
C PRO A 59 -9.24 7.03 9.27
N ILE A 60 -9.19 5.75 8.89
CA ILE A 60 -8.93 5.32 7.50
C ILE A 60 -9.92 5.94 6.52
N LEU A 61 -11.22 5.83 6.81
CA LEU A 61 -12.30 6.36 5.96
C LEU A 61 -12.24 7.87 5.75
N ASP A 62 -11.57 8.56 6.66
CA ASP A 62 -11.48 10.01 6.70
C ASP A 62 -10.26 10.55 5.96
N LEU A 63 -9.38 9.68 5.47
CA LEU A 63 -8.12 10.06 4.85
C LEU A 63 -8.35 10.81 3.54
N SER A 64 -7.65 11.93 3.42
CA SER A 64 -7.54 12.71 2.19
C SER A 64 -6.11 13.21 2.08
N GLU A 65 -5.67 13.54 0.86
CA GLU A 65 -4.35 14.13 0.63
C GLU A 65 -4.11 15.35 1.54
N LYS A 66 -5.13 16.21 1.72
CA LYS A 66 -5.04 17.38 2.60
C LYS A 66 -4.77 16.99 4.07
N LYS A 67 -5.50 16.00 4.60
CA LYS A 67 -5.31 15.57 6.01
C LYS A 67 -3.97 14.85 6.19
N ILE A 68 -3.54 14.04 5.22
CA ILE A 68 -2.24 13.38 5.25
C ILE A 68 -1.12 14.41 5.21
N ASN A 69 -1.19 15.40 4.30
CA ASN A 69 -0.20 16.46 4.21
C ASN A 69 -0.13 17.33 5.48
N ALA A 70 -1.24 17.48 6.20
CA ALA A 70 -1.25 18.21 7.46
C ALA A 70 -0.46 17.49 8.57
N VAL A 71 -0.42 16.15 8.54
CA VAL A 71 0.26 15.34 9.57
C VAL A 71 1.69 14.97 9.16
N LEU A 72 1.89 14.55 7.92
CA LEU A 72 3.17 14.06 7.39
C LEU A 72 3.95 15.13 6.61
N LYS A 73 3.43 16.36 6.51
CA LYS A 73 3.99 17.45 5.70
C LYS A 73 3.95 17.10 4.21
N LYS A 74 4.98 17.43 3.44
CA LYS A 74 5.00 17.23 1.99
C LYS A 74 5.52 15.81 1.65
N PRO A 75 4.89 15.10 0.69
CA PRO A 75 5.43 13.83 0.21
C PRO A 75 6.82 14.02 -0.39
N ILE A 76 7.68 13.01 -0.18
CA ILE A 76 9.04 13.00 -0.76
C ILE A 76 8.99 12.66 -2.25
N TYR A 77 7.95 11.97 -2.68
CA TYR A 77 7.68 11.65 -4.08
C TYR A 77 6.19 11.44 -4.31
N ILE A 78 5.72 11.82 -5.49
CA ILE A 78 4.35 11.58 -5.95
C ILE A 78 4.46 10.77 -7.24
N TYR A 79 3.89 9.57 -7.24
CA TYR A 79 3.80 8.74 -8.43
C TYR A 79 2.43 8.91 -9.06
N ASP A 80 2.40 9.40 -10.30
CA ASP A 80 1.20 9.41 -11.14
C ASP A 80 1.21 8.13 -11.99
N ASN A 81 0.29 7.22 -11.70
CA ASN A 81 0.17 5.94 -12.40
C ASN A 81 -1.08 5.92 -13.32
N ASN A 82 -1.54 7.10 -13.76
CA ASN A 82 -2.76 7.24 -14.54
C ASN A 82 -2.71 6.53 -15.91
N GLU A 83 -1.52 6.28 -16.45
CA GLU A 83 -1.35 5.55 -17.73
C GLU A 83 -1.73 4.07 -17.61
N LEU A 84 -1.35 3.41 -16.51
CA LEU A 84 -1.63 1.99 -16.27
C LEU A 84 -2.91 1.77 -15.46
N LEU A 85 -3.24 2.72 -14.59
CA LEU A 85 -4.43 2.66 -13.74
C LEU A 85 -5.08 4.04 -13.65
N LYS A 86 -6.12 4.26 -14.44
CA LYS A 86 -6.77 5.58 -14.57
C LYS A 86 -7.19 6.15 -13.20
N GLY A 87 -6.75 7.38 -12.94
CA GLY A 87 -7.01 8.13 -11.72
C GLY A 87 -6.10 7.74 -10.54
N HIS A 88 -5.17 6.79 -10.72
CA HIS A 88 -4.31 6.30 -9.65
C HIS A 88 -3.12 7.24 -9.40
N LYS A 89 -2.96 7.62 -8.14
CA LYS A 89 -1.86 8.43 -7.63
C LYS A 89 -1.37 7.85 -6.31
N VAL A 90 -0.05 7.86 -6.12
CA VAL A 90 0.59 7.39 -4.88
C VAL A 90 1.40 8.51 -4.27
N LEU A 91 1.21 8.75 -2.97
CA LEU A 91 2.01 9.69 -2.20
C LEU A 91 2.99 8.89 -1.33
N PHE A 92 4.29 9.13 -1.54
CA PHE A 92 5.35 8.50 -0.76
C PHE A 92 5.81 9.42 0.37
N TYR A 93 5.99 8.85 1.56
CA TYR A 93 6.61 9.50 2.71
C TYR A 93 7.65 8.59 3.32
N LYS A 94 8.63 9.21 3.96
CA LYS A 94 9.64 8.49 4.74
C LYS A 94 9.71 9.09 6.13
N GLU A 95 9.74 8.21 7.11
CA GLU A 95 10.00 8.57 8.49
C GLU A 95 11.04 7.62 9.08
N ASP A 96 11.90 8.16 9.92
CA ASP A 96 12.83 7.39 10.73
C ASP A 96 12.41 7.60 12.20
N VAL A 97 12.13 6.52 12.92
CA VAL A 97 11.82 6.56 14.36
C VAL A 97 12.75 5.59 15.05
N GLU A 98 13.63 6.14 15.89
CA GLU A 98 14.72 5.38 16.53
C GLU A 98 15.56 4.63 15.47
N PHE A 99 15.52 3.30 15.48
CA PHE A 99 16.25 2.42 14.56
C PHE A 99 15.38 1.91 13.41
N TYR A 100 14.08 2.25 13.39
CA TYR A 100 13.16 1.88 12.34
C TYR A 100 13.07 2.95 11.26
N ARG A 101 12.99 2.48 10.01
CA ARG A 101 12.71 3.27 8.83
C ARG A 101 11.39 2.81 8.22
N PHE A 102 10.52 3.77 7.97
CA PHE A 102 9.19 3.57 7.44
C PHE A 102 9.11 4.20 6.06
N LEU A 103 8.75 3.39 5.06
CA LEU A 103 8.36 3.88 3.74
C LEU A 103 6.85 3.75 3.61
N LEU A 104 6.16 4.88 3.76
CA LEU A 104 4.71 4.94 3.68
C LEU A 104 4.28 5.27 2.25
N GLN A 105 3.29 4.54 1.77
CA GLN A 105 2.64 4.76 0.48
C GLN A 105 1.15 4.96 0.73
N PHE A 106 0.58 6.06 0.23
CA PHE A 106 -0.86 6.32 0.28
C PHE A 106 -1.40 6.33 -1.14
N HIS A 107 -2.29 5.39 -1.44
CA HIS A 107 -2.87 5.18 -2.76
C HIS A 107 -4.24 5.81 -2.86
N PHE A 108 -4.43 6.53 -3.96
CA PHE A 108 -5.66 7.22 -4.30
C PHE A 108 -6.09 6.83 -5.69
N ILE A 109 -7.40 6.61 -5.89
CA ILE A 109 -8.02 6.54 -7.22
C ILE A 109 -9.11 7.61 -7.25
N ASP A 110 -9.11 8.45 -8.27
CA ASP A 110 -10.09 9.54 -8.42
C ASP A 110 -10.15 10.46 -7.18
N ASN A 111 -9.00 10.71 -6.56
CA ASN A 111 -8.80 11.46 -5.30
C ASN A 111 -9.44 10.82 -4.04
N GLN A 112 -9.89 9.57 -4.11
CA GLN A 112 -10.37 8.82 -2.96
C GLN A 112 -9.25 7.92 -2.44
N PHE A 113 -8.93 8.06 -1.14
CA PHE A 113 -8.02 7.15 -0.47
C PHE A 113 -8.65 5.76 -0.42
N PHE A 114 -7.88 4.71 -0.73
CA PHE A 114 -8.38 3.34 -0.59
C PHE A 114 -7.37 2.39 0.05
N PHE A 115 -6.07 2.66 -0.06
CA PHE A 115 -5.05 1.76 0.42
C PHE A 115 -3.82 2.53 0.91
N ALA A 116 -3.21 2.03 1.97
CA ALA A 116 -1.87 2.43 2.37
C ALA A 116 -1.04 1.20 2.72
N THR A 117 0.24 1.25 2.38
CA THR A 117 1.23 0.29 2.87
C THR A 117 2.35 1.03 3.58
N ASN A 118 2.83 0.44 4.66
CA ASN A 118 3.99 0.90 5.39
C ASN A 118 5.01 -0.23 5.45
N LYS A 119 6.05 -0.11 4.63
CA LYS A 119 7.21 -1.00 4.66
C LYS A 119 8.10 -0.59 5.83
N VAL A 120 8.28 -1.51 6.78
CA VAL A 120 9.10 -1.30 7.97
C VAL A 120 10.43 -2.02 7.79
N SER A 121 11.51 -1.29 8.03
CA SER A 121 12.88 -1.81 7.95
C SER A 121 13.72 -1.21 9.07
N SER A 122 14.90 -1.77 9.32
CA SER A 122 15.89 -1.18 10.24
C SER A 122 17.19 -0.86 9.47
N SER A 123 18.35 -1.01 10.10
CA SER A 123 19.63 -1.08 9.37
C SER A 123 19.70 -2.30 8.44
N GLY A 124 18.84 -3.31 8.62
CA GLY A 124 18.68 -4.48 7.76
C GLY A 124 17.25 -5.04 7.80
N MET A 125 17.12 -6.36 7.64
CA MET A 125 15.86 -7.08 7.88
C MET A 125 15.50 -7.01 9.38
N LEU A 126 14.20 -6.93 9.66
CA LEU A 126 13.71 -6.98 11.03
C LEU A 126 13.91 -8.37 11.63
N SER A 127 14.43 -8.42 12.84
CA SER A 127 14.43 -9.64 13.65
C SER A 127 13.01 -10.00 14.11
N GLU A 128 12.76 -11.28 14.42
CA GLU A 128 11.48 -11.74 14.97
C GLU A 128 11.05 -11.01 16.26
N THR A 129 12.03 -10.57 17.06
CA THR A 129 11.77 -9.75 18.24
C THR A 129 11.26 -8.36 17.87
N GLU A 130 11.81 -7.74 16.83
CA GLU A 130 11.35 -6.43 16.36
C GLU A 130 9.97 -6.51 15.71
N LYS A 131 9.73 -7.54 14.88
CA LYS A 131 8.40 -7.80 14.30
C LYS A 131 7.36 -8.02 15.40
N GLY A 132 7.69 -8.85 16.40
CA GLY A 132 6.84 -9.11 17.56
C GLY A 132 6.51 -7.85 18.36
N LYS A 133 7.44 -6.91 18.52
CA LYS A 133 7.16 -5.60 19.16
C LYS A 133 6.14 -4.78 18.36
N ILE A 134 6.27 -4.74 17.03
CA ILE A 134 5.34 -4.00 16.18
C ILE A 134 3.95 -4.63 16.23
N ILE A 135 3.86 -5.95 16.12
CA ILE A 135 2.60 -6.70 16.22
C ILE A 135 1.94 -6.45 17.57
N ASN A 136 2.71 -6.55 18.66
CA ASN A 136 2.19 -6.30 20.00
C ASN A 136 1.63 -4.89 20.18
N GLN A 137 2.26 -3.87 19.59
CA GLN A 137 1.69 -2.52 19.62
C GLN A 137 0.35 -2.45 18.87
N ILE A 138 0.23 -3.16 17.74
CA ILE A 138 -1.01 -3.20 16.95
C ILE A 138 -2.11 -3.96 17.71
N THR A 139 -1.83 -5.18 18.18
CA THR A 139 -2.81 -6.02 18.87
C THR A 139 -3.22 -5.43 20.21
N ASN A 140 -2.31 -4.85 20.98
CA ASN A 140 -2.66 -4.17 22.22
C ASN A 140 -3.58 -2.97 21.94
N ARG A 141 -3.25 -2.16 20.91
CA ARG A 141 -4.06 -0.99 20.53
C ARG A 141 -5.49 -1.35 20.13
N TYR A 142 -5.68 -2.40 19.33
CA TYR A 142 -6.97 -2.68 18.69
C TYR A 142 -7.76 -3.83 19.33
N LEU A 143 -7.08 -4.74 20.03
CA LEU A 143 -7.66 -5.95 20.62
C LEU A 143 -7.47 -6.01 22.14
N GLY A 144 -6.60 -5.17 22.72
CA GLY A 144 -6.32 -5.19 24.16
C GLY A 144 -5.55 -6.43 24.64
N ILE A 145 -4.89 -7.14 23.72
CA ILE A 145 -4.11 -8.34 24.02
C ILE A 145 -2.62 -8.11 23.74
N ASN A 146 -1.77 -8.78 24.51
CA ASN A 146 -0.36 -8.96 24.13
C ASN A 146 -0.26 -10.29 23.38
N TRP A 147 0.17 -10.22 22.13
CA TRP A 147 0.38 -11.35 21.27
C TRP A 147 1.73 -12.01 21.60
N GLU A 148 1.68 -13.23 22.12
CA GLU A 148 2.89 -14.04 22.29
C GLU A 148 3.35 -14.54 20.92
N ASN A 149 4.61 -14.27 20.57
CA ASN A 149 5.18 -14.59 19.26
C ASN A 149 4.99 -16.08 18.95
N HIS A 150 4.08 -16.37 18.03
CA HIS A 150 3.96 -17.67 17.37
C HIS A 150 4.62 -17.57 16.00
N ASP A 151 5.14 -18.69 15.49
CA ASP A 151 5.71 -18.76 14.15
C ASP A 151 4.72 -18.18 13.13
N GLY A 152 5.13 -17.12 12.43
CA GLY A 152 4.29 -16.36 11.49
C GLY A 152 3.78 -15.05 12.07
N CYS A 153 4.31 -13.94 11.55
CA CYS A 153 4.03 -12.56 11.95
C CYS A 153 2.84 -11.93 11.18
N SER A 154 1.90 -12.73 10.67
CA SER A 154 0.77 -12.28 9.85
C SER A 154 -0.52 -12.16 10.67
N ILE A 155 -1.03 -10.94 10.82
CA ILE A 155 -2.32 -10.66 11.46
C ILE A 155 -3.25 -9.96 10.49
N MET A 156 -4.56 -10.14 10.69
CA MET A 156 -5.61 -9.39 10.02
C MET A 156 -6.61 -8.91 11.07
N ILE A 157 -6.84 -7.60 11.11
CA ILE A 157 -7.83 -6.95 11.99
C ILE A 157 -8.82 -6.19 11.12
N THR A 158 -10.11 -6.44 11.30
CA THR A 158 -11.19 -5.72 10.59
C THR A 158 -11.99 -4.86 11.58
N ASP A 159 -12.24 -3.60 11.24
CA ASP A 159 -13.11 -2.73 12.04
C ASP A 159 -14.58 -2.78 11.62
N GLN A 160 -15.43 -2.08 12.36
CA GLN A 160 -16.88 -1.97 12.12
C GLN A 160 -17.26 -1.35 10.76
N ASN A 161 -16.31 -0.73 10.05
CA ASN A 161 -16.52 -0.13 8.74
C ASN A 161 -15.96 -1.01 7.60
N ASP A 162 -15.65 -2.28 7.90
CA ASP A 162 -14.96 -3.23 7.01
C ASP A 162 -13.57 -2.76 6.54
N SER A 163 -12.97 -1.78 7.23
CA SER A 163 -11.59 -1.39 6.97
C SER A 163 -10.68 -2.45 7.59
N MET A 164 -9.56 -2.72 6.93
CA MET A 164 -8.69 -3.82 7.30
C MET A 164 -7.28 -3.31 7.58
N LEU A 165 -6.66 -3.85 8.61
CA LEU A 165 -5.24 -3.78 8.88
C LEU A 165 -4.67 -5.19 8.69
N THR A 166 -3.65 -5.35 7.86
CA THR A 166 -2.93 -6.61 7.72
C THR A 166 -1.43 -6.44 7.91
N THR A 167 -0.76 -7.45 8.45
CA THR A 167 0.70 -7.55 8.38
C THR A 167 1.10 -8.65 7.40
N VAL A 168 2.08 -8.34 6.56
CA VAL A 168 2.67 -9.29 5.62
C VAL A 168 4.15 -9.37 5.93
N ASP A 169 4.61 -10.58 6.25
CA ASP A 169 6.00 -10.87 6.58
C ASP A 169 6.58 -11.83 5.52
N ASP A 170 7.06 -11.24 4.43
CA ASP A 170 7.67 -11.95 3.30
C ASP A 170 9.10 -11.41 3.10
N VAL A 171 9.47 -10.94 1.90
CA VAL A 171 10.77 -10.27 1.66
C VAL A 171 10.94 -9.02 2.55
N TYR A 172 9.83 -8.36 2.87
CA TYR A 172 9.77 -7.21 3.76
C TYR A 172 8.60 -7.35 4.73
N PHE A 173 8.75 -6.74 5.91
CA PHE A 173 7.66 -6.60 6.86
C PHE A 173 6.82 -5.36 6.50
N ASN A 174 5.58 -5.59 6.10
CA ASN A 174 4.64 -4.53 5.72
C ASN A 174 3.46 -4.49 6.68
N VAL A 175 3.02 -3.29 7.02
CA VAL A 175 1.72 -3.03 7.65
C VAL A 175 0.84 -2.34 6.63
N ASN A 176 -0.23 -3.03 6.22
CA ASN A 176 -1.14 -2.59 5.19
C ASN A 176 -2.47 -2.15 5.81
N TYR A 177 -3.08 -1.15 5.17
CA TYR A 177 -4.37 -0.60 5.56
C TYR A 177 -5.24 -0.51 4.31
N LEU A 178 -6.40 -1.15 4.34
CA LEU A 178 -7.38 -1.11 3.26
C LEU A 178 -8.65 -0.43 3.78
N SER A 179 -9.11 0.59 3.05
CA SER A 179 -10.38 1.25 3.33
C SER A 179 -11.53 0.28 3.10
N GLY A 180 -12.46 0.22 4.04
CA GLY A 180 -13.67 -0.58 3.92
C GLY A 180 -14.82 0.13 3.21
N GLY A 181 -16.00 -0.47 3.34
CA GLY A 181 -17.28 0.07 2.88
C GLY A 181 -17.34 0.36 1.39
N SER A 182 -18.06 1.44 1.04
CA SER A 182 -18.42 1.77 -0.34
C SER A 182 -17.22 2.05 -1.25
N ILE A 183 -16.09 2.50 -0.70
CA ILE A 183 -14.87 2.77 -1.50
C ILE A 183 -14.35 1.45 -2.07
N LYS A 184 -14.11 0.45 -1.23
CA LYS A 184 -13.65 -0.89 -1.65
C LYS A 184 -14.61 -1.52 -2.65
N ASP A 185 -15.91 -1.51 -2.34
CA ASP A 185 -16.94 -2.11 -3.19
C ASP A 185 -17.03 -1.43 -4.56
N SER A 186 -16.86 -0.10 -4.60
CA SER A 186 -16.85 0.65 -5.86
C SER A 186 -15.65 0.29 -6.73
N LEU A 187 -14.47 0.10 -6.13
CA LEU A 187 -13.25 -0.27 -6.85
C LEU A 187 -13.34 -1.72 -7.35
N ILE A 188 -13.81 -2.65 -6.52
CA ILE A 188 -14.04 -4.04 -6.95
C ILE A 188 -15.00 -4.06 -8.14
N LYS A 189 -16.11 -3.32 -8.10
CA LYS A 189 -17.05 -3.23 -9.23
C LYS A 189 -16.45 -2.58 -10.46
N LYS A 190 -15.68 -1.50 -10.29
CA LYS A 190 -15.05 -0.74 -11.39
C LYS A 190 -14.02 -1.57 -12.15
N TYR A 191 -13.30 -2.47 -11.46
CA TYR A 191 -12.22 -3.27 -12.02
C TYR A 191 -12.55 -4.78 -12.12
N ALA A 192 -13.80 -5.17 -11.82
CA ALA A 192 -14.28 -6.54 -12.00
C ALA A 192 -14.11 -7.00 -13.46
N GLY A 193 -13.52 -8.19 -13.65
CA GLY A 193 -13.30 -8.77 -14.97
C GLY A 193 -12.10 -8.20 -15.75
N GLN A 194 -11.34 -7.28 -15.16
CA GLN A 194 -10.05 -6.83 -15.70
C GLN A 194 -8.91 -7.65 -15.09
N THR A 195 -8.96 -8.98 -15.25
CA THR A 195 -7.82 -9.87 -14.98
C THR A 195 -6.99 -9.94 -16.24
N ASP A 196 -6.02 -9.03 -16.36
CA ASP A 196 -4.90 -9.01 -17.31
C ASP A 196 -5.17 -9.32 -18.80
N GLN A 197 -5.10 -8.26 -19.62
CA GLN A 197 -4.61 -8.33 -21.00
C GLN A 197 -3.07 -8.32 -21.02
N THR A 198 -2.43 -9.27 -20.35
CA THR A 198 -0.97 -9.43 -20.38
C THR A 198 -0.57 -10.45 -21.45
N ASP A 199 -1.11 -10.30 -22.68
CA ASP A 199 -0.54 -10.85 -23.91
C ASP A 199 0.54 -9.89 -24.47
N GLN A 200 1.48 -9.47 -23.61
CA GLN A 200 2.77 -8.92 -24.04
C GLN A 200 3.94 -9.73 -23.46
N LYS A 201 3.73 -11.05 -23.32
CA LYS A 201 4.81 -12.03 -23.52
C LYS A 201 4.98 -12.27 -25.03
N SER A 202 5.83 -11.50 -25.72
CA SER A 202 6.35 -11.97 -27.02
C SER A 202 7.73 -11.46 -27.44
N ASP A 203 8.28 -10.40 -26.84
CA ASP A 203 9.51 -9.81 -27.41
C ASP A 203 10.77 -9.98 -26.56
N PHE A 204 10.64 -10.29 -25.27
CA PHE A 204 11.80 -10.52 -24.40
C PHE A 204 12.24 -12.00 -24.39
N GLU A 205 11.30 -12.94 -24.37
CA GLU A 205 11.61 -14.38 -24.38
C GLU A 205 12.13 -14.87 -25.76
N ASN A 206 11.82 -14.16 -26.85
CA ASN A 206 12.27 -14.53 -28.21
C ASN A 206 13.70 -14.05 -28.58
N ASN A 207 14.42 -13.36 -27.69
CA ASN A 207 15.78 -12.86 -27.97
C ASN A 207 16.88 -13.48 -27.09
N VAL A 208 16.55 -14.34 -26.12
CA VAL A 208 17.57 -14.99 -25.28
C VAL A 208 18.29 -16.11 -26.06
N ASP A 209 17.59 -16.78 -26.98
CA ASP A 209 18.16 -17.80 -27.87
C ASP A 209 19.07 -17.23 -28.99
N LYS A 210 19.25 -15.91 -29.05
CA LYS A 210 20.20 -15.26 -29.97
C LYS A 210 21.59 -15.05 -29.37
N TYR A 211 21.76 -15.32 -28.08
CA TYR A 211 22.99 -15.06 -27.34
C TYR A 211 23.56 -16.30 -26.62
N PHE A 212 23.00 -17.49 -26.86
CA PHE A 212 23.55 -18.77 -26.44
C PHE A 212 23.71 -19.73 -27.62
#